data_AF-A0A9P5QC66-F1
#
_entry.id   AF-A0A9P5QC66-F1
#
_cell.length_a   1.000
_cell.length_b   1.000
_cell.length_c   1.000
_cell.angle_alpha   90.00
_cell.angle_beta   90.00
_cell.angle_gamma   90.00
#
_symmetry.space_group_name_H-M   'P 1'
#
loop_
_entity.id
_entity.type
_entity.pdbx_description
1 polymer ?
#
loop_
_entity_poly.entity_id
_entity_poly.type
_entity_poly.pdbx_seq_one_letter_code
_entity_poly.pdbx_strand_id
1 'polypeptide(L)' 'MDEPTIANLIRSFPGLQTLIAGQTRFSEMSLNALIECCPDLEELDIRETYGLESESIQRLLQKCQALKSLNAWDTSVN' A
#
# COMPACT_ATOMS: atom_id res chain seq x y z
N MET A 1 -3.88 -8.36 -12.90
CA MET A 1 -2.70 -7.50 -12.88
C MET A 1 -1.54 -8.31 -12.34
N ASP A 2 -0.43 -8.34 -13.07
CA ASP A 2 0.81 -8.94 -12.56
C ASP A 2 1.42 -7.99 -11.51
N GLU A 3 2.05 -8.57 -10.49
CA GLU A 3 2.65 -7.86 -9.35
C GLU A 3 3.46 -6.60 -9.71
N PRO A 4 4.37 -6.61 -10.72
CA PRO A 4 5.17 -5.43 -11.05
C PRO A 4 4.34 -4.26 -11.61
N THR A 5 3.12 -4.50 -12.10
CA THR A 5 2.29 -3.45 -12.69
C THR A 5 1.81 -2.44 -11.64
N ILE A 6 1.44 -2.91 -10.44
CA ILE A 6 0.93 -2.04 -9.37
C ILE A 6 2.06 -1.16 -8.84
N ALA A 7 3.22 -1.74 -8.55
CA ALA A 7 4.38 -0.99 -8.07
C ALA A 7 4.86 0.07 -9.08
N ASN A 8 4.82 -0.23 -10.38
CA ASN A 8 5.18 0.75 -11.42
C ASN A 8 4.16 1.89 -11.56
N LEU A 9 2.86 1.59 -11.38
CA LEU A 9 1.82 2.61 -11.33
C LEU A 9 2.06 3.56 -10.15
N ILE A 10 2.30 3.03 -8.95
CA ILE A 10 2.58 3.82 -7.75
C ILE A 10 3.78 4.76 -7.97
N ARG A 11 4.88 4.24 -8.51
CA ARG A 11 6.07 5.05 -8.83
C ARG A 11 5.82 6.16 -9.85
N SER A 12 4.79 6.02 -10.68
CA SER A 12 4.41 7.04 -11.67
C SER A 12 3.56 8.17 -11.07
N PHE A 13 3.04 8.00 -9.86
CA PHE A 13 2.14 8.95 -9.18
C PHE A 13 2.66 9.32 -7.78
N PRO A 14 3.70 10.17 -7.66
CA PRO A 14 4.24 10.55 -6.36
C PRO A 14 3.26 11.36 -5.48
N GLY A 15 2.27 12.01 -6.09
CA GLY A 15 1.20 12.75 -5.38
C GLY A 15 -0.06 11.91 -5.10
N LEU A 16 0.05 10.58 -5.07
CA LEU A 16 -1.09 9.70 -4.84
C LEU A 16 -1.60 9.86 -3.40
N GLN A 17 -2.87 10.27 -3.28
CA GLN A 17 -3.55 10.44 -1.99
C GLN A 17 -4.45 9.26 -1.63
N THR A 18 -5.05 8.61 -2.63
CA THR A 18 -5.96 7.49 -2.42
C THR A 18 -5.54 6.32 -3.29
N LEU A 19 -5.36 5.14 -2.69
CA LEU A 19 -5.19 3.88 -3.41
C LEU A 19 -6.19 2.84 -2.92
N ILE A 20 -6.97 2.30 -3.86
CA ILE A 20 -7.87 1.17 -3.63
C ILE A 20 -7.32 -0.04 -4.39
N ALA A 21 -6.71 -0.97 -3.66
CA ALA A 21 -6.08 -2.19 -4.17
C ALA A 21 -6.62 -3.45 -3.46
N GLY A 22 -7.77 -3.36 -2.81
CA GLY A 22 -8.48 -4.49 -2.24
C GLY A 22 -8.81 -5.57 -3.26
N GLN A 23 -8.77 -6.85 -2.84
CA GLN A 23 -9.01 -8.01 -3.71
C GLN A 23 -8.07 -8.10 -4.93
N THR A 24 -6.91 -7.45 -4.86
CA THR A 24 -5.85 -7.53 -5.88
C THR A 24 -4.64 -8.30 -5.37
N ARG A 25 -3.68 -8.57 -6.26
CA ARG A 25 -2.36 -9.10 -5.89
C ARG A 25 -1.45 -8.01 -5.34
N PHE A 26 -1.91 -7.27 -4.34
CA PHE A 26 -1.11 -6.28 -3.65
C PHE A 26 -0.06 -7.00 -2.79
N SER A 27 1.22 -6.75 -3.08
CA SER A 27 2.36 -7.42 -2.45
C SER A 27 3.22 -6.45 -1.65
N GLU A 28 4.20 -7.00 -0.92
CA GLU A 28 5.27 -6.24 -0.29
C GLU A 28 5.99 -5.29 -1.26
N MET A 29 6.20 -5.69 -2.52
CA MET A 29 6.80 -4.80 -3.52
C MET A 29 5.93 -3.57 -3.78
N SER A 30 4.60 -3.75 -3.82
CA SER A 30 3.64 -2.66 -4.04
C SER A 30 3.57 -1.75 -2.82
N LEU A 31 3.57 -2.31 -1.61
CA LEU A 31 3.59 -1.56 -0.36
C LEU A 31 4.86 -0.73 -0.22
N ASN A 32 6.02 -1.32 -0.49
CA ASN A 32 7.29 -0.60 -0.45
C ASN A 32 7.33 0.55 -1.46
N ALA A 33 6.77 0.37 -2.66
CA ALA A 33 6.64 1.47 -3.62
C ALA A 33 5.78 2.63 -3.08
N LEU A 34 4.70 2.36 -2.33
CA LEU A 34 3.90 3.42 -1.68
C LEU A 34 4.73 4.17 -0.65
N ILE A 35 5.42 3.43 0.22
CA ILE A 35 6.24 3.98 1.30
C ILE A 35 7.33 4.90 0.74
N GLU A 36 7.93 4.52 -0.39
CA GLU A 36 9.01 5.26 -1.02
C GLU A 36 8.53 6.46 -1.85
N CYS A 37 7.39 6.36 -2.53
CA CYS A 37 6.97 7.33 -3.54
C CYS A 37 5.78 8.21 -3.14
N CYS A 38 4.95 7.80 -2.19
CA CYS A 38 3.67 8.46 -1.87
C CYS A 38 3.59 8.89 -0.39
N PRO A 39 4.37 9.90 0.04
CA PRO A 39 4.37 10.37 1.43
C PRO A 39 3.03 11.03 1.85
N ASP A 40 2.30 11.59 0.89
CA ASP A 40 1.02 12.29 1.10
C ASP A 40 -0.20 11.35 0.99
N LEU A 41 0.00 10.04 1.08
CA LEU A 41 -1.09 9.07 1.02
C LEU A 41 -2.05 9.28 2.21
N GLU A 42 -3.32 9.53 1.90
CA GLU A 42 -4.39 9.78 2.88
C GLU A 42 -5.29 8.57 3.08
N GLU A 43 -5.49 7.75 2.04
CA GLU A 43 -6.40 6.61 2.06
C GLU A 43 -5.78 5.40 1.37
N LEU A 44 -5.74 4.26 2.08
CA LEU A 44 -5.28 2.99 1.54
C LEU A 44 -6.30 1.89 1.82
N ASP A 45 -6.79 1.22 0.78
CA ASP A 45 -7.58 -0.01 0.89
C ASP A 45 -6.81 -1.18 0.28
N ILE A 46 -6.43 -2.12 1.13
CA ILE A 46 -5.71 -3.36 0.82
C ILE A 46 -6.45 -4.57 1.42
N ARG A 47 -7.79 -4.50 1.52
CA ARG A 47 -8.61 -5.61 2.01
C ARG A 47 -8.43 -6.88 1.19
N GLU A 48 -8.56 -8.03 1.85
CA GLU A 48 -8.49 -9.35 1.20
C GLU A 48 -7.19 -9.50 0.38
N THR A 49 -6.07 -9.02 0.92
CA THR A 49 -4.72 -9.19 0.35
C THR A 49 -3.86 -10.07 1.28
N TYR A 50 -2.79 -10.64 0.75
CA TYR A 50 -2.00 -11.65 1.48
C TYR A 50 -0.51 -11.43 1.29
N GLY A 51 0.28 -11.87 2.27
CA GLY A 51 1.74 -11.86 2.15
C GLY A 51 2.34 -10.48 2.41
N LEU A 52 1.70 -9.68 3.27
CA LEU A 52 2.29 -8.45 3.79
C LEU A 52 2.99 -8.72 5.11
N GLU A 53 4.09 -8.03 5.35
CA GLU A 53 4.84 -8.13 6.60
C GLU A 53 4.41 -7.02 7.56
N SER A 54 4.26 -7.38 8.83
CA SER A 54 3.91 -6.43 9.89
C SER A 54 4.89 -5.25 9.97
N GLU A 55 6.17 -5.47 9.69
CA GLU A 55 7.20 -4.42 9.65
C GLU A 55 6.93 -3.38 8.55
N SER A 56 6.52 -3.82 7.36
CA SER A 56 6.22 -2.91 6.24
C SER A 56 4.98 -2.06 6.50
N ILE A 57 3.97 -2.61 7.18
CA ILE A 57 2.82 -1.83 7.66
C ILE A 57 3.25 -0.76 8.67
N GLN A 58 4.16 -1.09 9.61
CA GLN A 58 4.69 -0.09 10.54
C GLN A 58 5.44 1.03 9.81
N ARG A 59 6.26 0.68 8.81
CA ARG A 59 6.97 1.67 7.99
C ARG A 59 6.01 2.56 7.20
N LEU A 60 4.92 2.01 6.66
CA LEU A 60 3.85 2.77 6.02
C LEU A 60 3.28 3.83 6.98
N LEU A 61 2.90 3.42 8.18
CA LEU A 61 2.33 4.33 9.18
C LEU A 61 3.32 5.41 9.65
N GLN A 62 4.63 5.13 9.62
CA GLN A 62 5.67 6.10 9.97
C GLN A 62 5.94 7.12 8.85
N LYS A 63 5.85 6.69 7.59
CA LYS A 63 6.20 7.49 6.42
C LYS A 63 5.02 8.27 5.86
N CYS A 64 3.87 7.64 5.72
CA CYS A 64 2.63 8.25 5.22
C CYS A 64 1.88 8.92 6.37
N GLN A 65 2.41 10.05 6.87
CA GLN A 65 1.84 10.75 8.03
C GLN A 65 0.47 11.40 7.74
N ALA A 66 0.13 11.56 6.46
CA ALA A 66 -1.17 12.06 6.04
C ALA A 66 -2.27 10.99 6.05
N LEU A 67 -1.94 9.72 6.35
CA LEU A 67 -2.87 8.60 6.29
C LEU A 67 -4.00 8.75 7.31
N LYS A 68 -5.22 8.93 6.81
CA LYS A 68 -6.46 9.09 7.57
C LYS A 68 -7.27 7.80 7.62
N SER A 69 -7.17 6.97 6.58
CA SER A 69 -7.93 5.73 6.44
C SER A 69 -7.03 4.60 5.95
N LEU A 70 -7.02 3.49 6.71
CA LEU A 70 -6.38 2.24 6.33
C LEU A 70 -7.40 1.12 6.44
N ASN A 71 -7.76 0.53 5.31
CA ASN A 71 -8.63 -0.64 5.24
C ASN A 71 -7.81 -1.89 4.93
N ALA A 72 -7.66 -2.77 5.93
CA ALA A 72 -6.88 -4.01 5.85
C ALA A 72 -7.64 -5.19 6.47
N TRP A 73 -8.97 -5.22 6.33
CA TRP A 73 -9.77 -6.36 6.80
C TRP A 73 -9.50 -7.59 5.92
N ASP A 74 -9.44 -8.75 6.56
CA ASP A 74 -9.08 -10.03 5.94
C ASP A 74 -7.72 -10.01 5.23
N THR A 75 -6.80 -9.18 5.72
CA THR A 75 -5.41 -9.12 5.26
C THR A 75 -4.54 -9.97 6.17
N SER A 76 -3.83 -10.95 5.60
CA SER A 76 -2.87 -11.77 6.37
C SER A 76 -1.54 -11.03 6.48
N VAL A 77 -1.27 -10.50 7.68
CA VAL A 77 0.03 -9.93 8.05
C VAL A 77 0.87 -10.97 8.80
N ASN A 78 2.12 -11.16 8.36
CA ASN A 78 3.07 -12.11 8.93
C ASN A 78 4.10 -11.44 9.87
#